data_AF-A0A2S6AJR0-F1
#
_entry.id   AF-A0A2S6AJR0-F1
#
_cell.length_a   1.000
_cell.length_b   1.000
_cell.length_c   1.000
_cell.angle_alpha   90.00
_cell.angle_beta   90.00
_cell.angle_gamma   90.00
#
_symmetry.space_group_name_H-M   'P 1'
#
loop_
_entity.id
_entity.type
_entity.pdbx_description
1 polymer ?
#
loop_
_entity_poly.entity_id
_entity_poly.type
_entity_poly.pdbx_seq_one_letter_code
_entity_poly.pdbx_strand_id
1 'polypeptide(L)'
;MIGGPDKPMAPLELIPHPHPADIEVTAAPEGASLSAMLDAGEIYARFSANVPQCVLDRSPNVARLFPAAELLERDYHRRTGIFPIMHVIVARRDLLRRRPDLAREAFRVFDEAKDAAAEYYRRNRRLYEAHTMVPWFNALVERNAQRFADD
;
A
#
# COMPACT_ATOMS: atom_id res chain seq x y z
N MET A 1 -11.09 -15.23 -4.35
CA MET A 1 -12.22 -14.54 -3.70
C MET A 1 -11.94 -13.05 -3.59
N ILE A 2 -12.92 -12.19 -3.86
CA ILE A 2 -12.85 -10.72 -3.78
C ILE A 2 -13.97 -10.24 -2.85
N GLY A 3 -13.66 -9.37 -1.90
CA GLY A 3 -14.65 -8.89 -0.94
C GLY A 3 -14.14 -7.71 -0.15
N GLY A 4 -15.01 -7.16 0.69
CA GLY A 4 -14.65 -6.06 1.56
C GLY A 4 -13.56 -6.48 2.56
N PRO A 5 -12.53 -5.63 2.79
CA PRO A 5 -11.39 -6.00 3.63
C PRO A 5 -11.84 -6.31 5.05
N ASP A 6 -12.39 -5.33 5.76
CA ASP A 6 -12.75 -5.48 7.18
C ASP A 6 -14.25 -5.31 7.43
N LYS A 7 -14.96 -4.68 6.50
CA LYS A 7 -16.42 -4.57 6.48
C LYS A 7 -16.99 -5.22 5.22
N PRO A 8 -18.22 -5.74 5.27
CA PRO A 8 -18.90 -6.22 4.07
C PRO A 8 -18.98 -5.12 3.01
N MET A 9 -18.76 -5.51 1.76
CA MET A 9 -18.74 -4.58 0.63
C MET A 9 -19.26 -5.27 -0.62
N ALA A 10 -20.11 -4.58 -1.37
CA ALA A 10 -20.56 -5.05 -2.67
C ALA A 10 -19.38 -5.12 -3.66
N PRO A 11 -19.40 -6.04 -4.64
CA PRO A 11 -18.39 -6.08 -5.70
C PRO A 11 -18.28 -4.74 -6.43
N LEU A 12 -17.05 -4.28 -6.68
CA LEU A 12 -16.80 -3.08 -7.45
C LEU A 12 -16.87 -3.41 -8.95
N GLU A 13 -17.97 -3.02 -9.60
CA GLU A 13 -18.17 -3.24 -11.05
C GLU A 13 -17.19 -2.47 -11.94
N LEU A 14 -16.57 -1.42 -11.40
CA LEU A 14 -15.68 -0.51 -12.12
C LEU A 14 -14.32 -1.12 -12.48
N ILE A 15 -13.97 -2.28 -11.92
CA ILE A 15 -12.63 -2.87 -12.06
C ILE A 15 -12.77 -4.23 -12.77
N PRO A 16 -12.25 -4.37 -14.01
CA PRO A 16 -12.12 -5.67 -14.64
C PRO A 16 -11.26 -6.59 -13.77
N HIS A 17 -11.64 -7.86 -13.66
CA HIS A 17 -10.90 -8.87 -12.91
C HIS A 17 -10.24 -9.86 -13.88
N PRO A 18 -9.22 -9.46 -14.66
CA PRO A 18 -8.53 -10.41 -15.52
C PRO A 18 -7.81 -11.43 -14.63
N HIS A 19 -8.11 -12.69 -14.83
CA HIS A 19 -7.43 -13.80 -14.19
C HIS A 19 -7.19 -14.92 -15.23
N PRO A 20 -6.17 -15.76 -15.05
CA PRO A 20 -6.00 -16.97 -15.86
C PRO A 20 -7.26 -17.84 -15.83
N ALA A 21 -7.52 -18.58 -16.91
CA ALA A 21 -8.73 -19.39 -17.05
C ALA A 21 -8.83 -20.55 -16.03
N ASP A 22 -7.69 -20.98 -15.50
CA ASP A 22 -7.54 -22.00 -14.46
C ASP A 22 -7.65 -21.45 -13.03
N ILE A 23 -7.86 -20.14 -12.87
CA ILE A 23 -8.08 -19.49 -11.58
C ILE A 23 -9.55 -19.13 -11.42
N GLU A 24 -10.18 -19.64 -10.37
CA GLU A 24 -11.54 -19.28 -10.01
C GLU A 24 -11.56 -18.00 -9.17
N VAL A 25 -12.35 -17.01 -9.60
CA VAL A 25 -12.54 -15.75 -8.88
C VAL A 25 -14.01 -15.57 -8.53
N THR A 26 -14.31 -15.65 -7.25
CA THR A 26 -15.66 -15.46 -6.68
C THR A 26 -15.73 -14.23 -5.79
N ALA A 27 -16.93 -13.68 -5.61
CA ALA A 27 -17.18 -12.67 -4.58
C ALA A 27 -17.31 -13.32 -3.20
N ALA A 28 -16.97 -12.57 -2.15
CA ALA A 28 -17.30 -12.98 -0.77
C ALA A 28 -18.82 -13.02 -0.56
N PRO A 29 -19.32 -13.90 0.33
CA PRO A 29 -20.74 -13.95 0.66
C PRO A 29 -21.29 -12.61 1.14
N GLU A 30 -22.59 -12.38 0.91
CA GLU A 30 -23.25 -11.18 1.41
C GLU A 30 -23.15 -11.08 2.94
N GLY A 31 -22.84 -9.88 3.44
CA GLY A 31 -22.67 -9.65 4.88
C GLY A 31 -21.35 -10.15 5.47
N ALA A 32 -20.48 -10.81 4.68
CA ALA A 32 -19.15 -11.25 5.14
C ALA A 32 -18.05 -10.22 4.79
N SER A 33 -17.02 -10.16 5.62
CA SER A 33 -15.76 -9.46 5.32
C SER A 33 -14.61 -10.46 5.24
N LEU A 34 -13.61 -10.17 4.40
CA LEU A 34 -12.45 -11.04 4.24
C LEU A 34 -11.65 -11.18 5.55
N SER A 35 -11.67 -10.18 6.43
CA SER A 35 -11.05 -10.27 7.76
C SER A 35 -11.75 -11.31 8.65
N ALA A 36 -13.09 -11.32 8.67
CA ALA A 36 -13.85 -12.28 9.48
C ALA A 36 -13.70 -13.71 8.94
N MET A 37 -13.74 -13.87 7.62
CA MET A 37 -13.53 -15.16 6.97
C MET A 37 -12.13 -15.72 7.22
N LEU A 38 -11.10 -14.86 7.20
CA LEU A 38 -9.73 -15.26 7.51
C LEU A 38 -9.60 -15.72 8.97
N ASP A 39 -10.21 -14.99 9.90
CA ASP A 39 -10.16 -15.30 11.32
C ASP A 39 -10.91 -16.59 11.68
N ALA A 40 -12.02 -16.86 10.98
CA ALA A 40 -12.80 -18.09 11.10
C ALA A 40 -12.16 -19.30 10.39
N GLY A 41 -11.09 -19.10 9.62
CA GLY A 41 -10.43 -20.15 8.83
C GLY A 41 -11.18 -20.56 7.56
N GLU A 42 -12.16 -19.76 7.12
CA GLU A 42 -12.91 -19.98 5.87
C GLU A 42 -12.06 -19.67 4.63
N ILE A 43 -11.06 -18.79 4.77
CA ILE A 43 -10.01 -18.56 3.77
C ILE A 43 -8.63 -18.74 4.40
N TYR A 44 -7.70 -19.30 3.65
CA TYR A 44 -6.35 -19.61 4.16
C TYR A 44 -5.41 -18.41 4.21
N ALA A 45 -5.60 -17.44 3.31
CA ALA A 45 -4.73 -16.28 3.19
C ALA A 45 -5.49 -15.10 2.61
N ARG A 46 -5.03 -13.90 2.98
CA ARG A 46 -5.51 -12.63 2.44
C ARG A 46 -4.32 -11.81 1.97
N PHE A 47 -4.43 -11.29 0.75
CA PHE A 47 -3.49 -10.32 0.21
C PHE A 47 -4.19 -8.96 0.11
N SER A 48 -3.77 -7.99 0.92
CA SER A 48 -4.37 -6.65 0.94
C SER A 48 -3.37 -5.57 1.34
N ALA A 49 -3.62 -4.34 0.89
CA ALA A 49 -2.84 -3.16 1.28
C ALA A 49 -3.01 -2.81 2.78
N ASN A 50 -4.22 -2.99 3.32
CA ASN A 50 -4.48 -2.74 4.73
C ASN A 50 -4.13 -3.96 5.58
N VAL A 51 -3.64 -3.70 6.80
CA VAL A 51 -3.53 -4.72 7.84
C VAL A 51 -4.94 -5.17 8.22
N PRO A 52 -5.28 -6.48 8.15
CA PRO A 52 -6.59 -6.97 8.54
C PRO A 52 -6.91 -6.64 9.99
N GLN A 53 -8.17 -6.29 10.29
CA GLN A 53 -8.57 -5.90 11.64
C GLN A 53 -8.30 -7.00 12.67
N CYS A 54 -8.52 -8.27 12.33
CA CYS A 54 -8.23 -9.40 13.23
C CYS A 54 -6.76 -9.48 13.69
N VAL A 55 -5.81 -8.98 12.88
CA VAL A 55 -4.40 -8.87 13.26
C VAL A 55 -4.18 -7.75 14.27
N LEU A 56 -4.88 -6.62 14.10
CA LEU A 56 -4.83 -5.50 15.06
C LEU A 56 -5.46 -5.87 16.41
N ASP A 57 -6.53 -6.67 16.35
CA ASP A 57 -7.21 -7.24 17.53
C ASP A 57 -6.42 -8.38 18.18
N ARG A 58 -5.25 -8.74 17.61
CA ARG A 58 -4.36 -9.80 18.09
C ARG A 58 -5.02 -11.17 18.15
N SER A 59 -5.86 -11.49 17.15
CA SER A 59 -6.37 -12.84 17.02
C SER A 59 -5.22 -13.85 16.96
N PRO A 60 -5.29 -14.96 17.73
CA PRO A 60 -4.29 -16.02 17.66
C PRO A 60 -4.37 -16.84 16.36
N ASN A 61 -5.44 -16.70 15.58
CA ASN A 61 -5.69 -17.51 14.39
C ASN A 61 -4.98 -16.98 13.14
N VAL A 62 -4.57 -15.70 13.15
CA VAL A 62 -4.06 -15.01 11.96
C VAL A 62 -2.67 -14.45 12.24
N ALA A 63 -1.74 -14.75 11.33
CA ALA A 63 -0.37 -14.23 11.37
C ALA A 63 0.05 -13.68 10.01
N ARG A 64 1.11 -12.85 10.01
CA ARG A 64 1.77 -12.44 8.75
C ARG A 64 2.49 -13.64 8.15
N LEU A 65 2.31 -13.87 6.85
CA LEU A 65 3.06 -14.88 6.10
C LEU A 65 4.58 -14.66 6.21
N PHE A 66 5.00 -13.39 6.22
CA PHE A 66 6.39 -12.99 6.42
C PHE A 66 6.52 -12.17 7.71
N PRO A 67 6.94 -12.79 8.83
CA PRO A 67 7.08 -12.08 10.11
C PRO A 67 8.09 -10.93 10.06
N ALA A 68 9.17 -11.10 9.30
CA ALA A 68 10.23 -10.10 9.12
C ALA A 68 10.11 -9.37 7.76
N ALA A 69 8.91 -8.90 7.42
CA ALA A 69 8.63 -8.25 6.13
C ALA A 69 9.61 -7.11 5.81
N GLU A 70 9.93 -6.25 6.78
CA GLU A 70 10.88 -5.14 6.57
C GLU A 70 12.26 -5.62 6.08
N LEU A 71 12.79 -6.71 6.66
CA LEU A 71 14.10 -7.23 6.25
C LEU A 71 14.06 -7.79 4.83
N LEU A 72 12.97 -8.49 4.47
CA LEU A 72 12.77 -9.06 3.14
C LEU A 72 12.58 -7.99 2.08
N GLU A 73 11.80 -6.95 2.37
CA GLU A 73 11.57 -5.81 1.48
C GLU A 73 12.87 -5.04 1.24
N ARG A 74 13.65 -4.79 2.30
CA ARG A 74 14.97 -4.15 2.20
C ARG A 74 15.96 -4.99 1.38
N ASP A 75 15.95 -6.31 1.54
CA ASP A 75 16.79 -7.22 0.75
C ASP A 75 16.35 -7.25 -0.72
N TYR A 76 15.04 -7.32 -0.98
CA TYR A 76 14.48 -7.24 -2.32
C TYR A 76 14.95 -5.95 -3.02
N HIS A 77 14.75 -4.79 -2.40
CA HIS A 77 15.21 -3.51 -2.95
C HIS A 77 16.72 -3.49 -3.19
N ARG A 78 17.52 -4.01 -2.26
CA ARG A 78 18.98 -4.09 -2.42
C ARG A 78 19.38 -4.95 -3.62
N ARG A 79 18.67 -6.04 -3.89
CA ARG A 79 18.97 -6.96 -4.99
C ARG A 79 18.48 -6.45 -6.36
N THR A 80 17.38 -5.71 -6.39
CA THR A 80 16.68 -5.36 -7.64
C THR A 80 16.77 -3.88 -7.99
N GLY A 81 17.01 -3.00 -7.01
CA GLY A 81 16.85 -1.55 -7.15
C GLY A 81 15.39 -1.10 -7.29
N ILE A 82 14.42 -2.00 -7.11
CA ILE A 82 13.00 -1.71 -7.34
C ILE A 82 12.31 -1.49 -6.00
N PHE A 83 11.71 -0.30 -5.83
CA PHE A 83 10.75 -0.01 -4.78
C PHE A 83 9.33 -0.02 -5.38
N PRO A 84 8.46 -0.98 -5.03
CA PRO A 84 7.17 -1.15 -5.67
C PRO A 84 6.25 0.08 -5.60
N ILE A 85 5.59 0.40 -6.71
CA ILE A 85 4.61 1.49 -6.77
C ILE A 85 3.29 1.08 -6.09
N MET A 86 2.70 1.97 -5.30
CA MET A 86 1.37 1.76 -4.69
C MET A 86 0.24 2.31 -5.57
N HIS A 87 0.40 3.52 -6.11
CA HIS A 87 -0.63 4.23 -6.86
C HIS A 87 -0.08 4.75 -8.19
N VAL A 88 -0.94 4.83 -9.20
CA VAL A 88 -0.63 5.38 -10.52
C VAL A 88 -1.64 6.45 -10.90
N ILE A 89 -1.17 7.51 -11.53
CA ILE A 89 -2.03 8.55 -12.11
C ILE A 89 -2.27 8.19 -13.57
N VAL A 90 -3.54 8.07 -13.94
CA VAL A 90 -3.95 7.78 -15.30
C VAL A 90 -4.76 8.93 -15.87
N ALA A 91 -4.49 9.28 -17.13
CA ALA A 91 -5.24 10.29 -17.87
C ALA A 91 -5.81 9.66 -19.14
N ARG A 92 -7.04 10.03 -19.48
CA ARG A 92 -7.65 9.58 -20.73
C ARG A 92 -6.84 10.06 -21.93
N ARG A 93 -6.68 9.18 -22.92
CA ARG A 93 -5.85 9.46 -24.10
C ARG A 93 -6.37 10.64 -24.92
N ASP A 94 -7.69 10.83 -25.04
CA ASP A 94 -8.28 11.96 -25.76
C ASP A 94 -8.06 13.30 -25.05
N LEU A 95 -8.01 13.30 -23.72
CA LEU A 95 -7.65 14.48 -22.95
C LEU A 95 -6.19 14.88 -23.22
N LEU A 96 -5.26 13.93 -23.20
CA LEU A 96 -3.84 14.19 -23.50
C LEU A 96 -3.64 14.68 -24.95
N ARG A 97 -4.45 14.23 -25.91
CA ARG A 97 -4.40 14.77 -27.28
C ARG A 97 -4.87 16.22 -27.37
N ARG A 98 -5.89 16.59 -26.59
CA ARG A 98 -6.41 17.98 -26.54
C ARG A 98 -5.54 18.92 -25.71
N ARG A 99 -4.82 18.40 -24.73
CA ARG A 99 -3.89 19.13 -23.84
C ARG A 99 -2.55 18.39 -23.76
N PRO A 100 -1.67 18.52 -24.79
CA PRO A 100 -0.41 17.79 -24.84
C PRO A 100 0.56 18.11 -23.68
N ASP A 101 0.41 19.29 -23.08
CA ASP A 101 1.14 19.79 -21.92
C ASP A 101 0.71 19.15 -20.59
N LEU A 102 -0.53 18.62 -20.51
CA LEU A 102 -1.14 18.15 -19.27
C LEU A 102 -0.31 17.06 -18.57
N ALA A 103 0.28 16.13 -19.33
CA ALA A 103 1.08 15.05 -18.73
C ALA A 103 2.31 15.60 -18.00
N ARG A 104 2.99 16.59 -18.60
CA ARG A 104 4.15 17.24 -17.99
C ARG A 104 3.74 18.09 -16.80
N GLU A 105 2.65 18.83 -16.92
CA GLU A 105 2.13 19.68 -15.84
C GLU A 105 1.71 18.84 -14.63
N ALA A 106 0.95 17.77 -14.87
CA ALA A 106 0.55 16.82 -13.82
C ALA A 106 1.79 16.21 -13.15
N PHE A 107 2.75 15.71 -13.93
CA PHE A 107 3.99 15.16 -13.37
C PHE A 107 4.68 16.18 -12.46
N ARG A 108 4.91 17.41 -12.94
CA ARG A 108 5.56 18.47 -12.16
C ARG A 108 4.84 18.74 -10.84
N VAL A 109 3.51 18.89 -10.86
CA VAL A 109 2.73 19.22 -9.66
C VAL A 109 2.77 18.07 -8.63
N PHE A 110 2.68 16.83 -9.07
CA PHE A 110 2.75 15.68 -8.16
C PHE A 110 4.16 15.44 -7.63
N ASP A 111 5.19 15.73 -8.43
CA ASP A 111 6.59 15.68 -7.98
C ASP A 111 6.86 16.75 -6.91
N GLU A 112 6.43 18.00 -7.14
CA GLU A 112 6.49 19.07 -6.14
C GLU A 112 5.73 18.72 -4.85
N ALA A 113 4.56 18.07 -4.95
CA ALA A 113 3.80 17.63 -3.79
C ALA A 113 4.50 16.50 -3.01
N LYS A 114 5.12 15.55 -3.71
CA LYS A 114 5.94 14.48 -3.13
C LYS A 114 7.11 15.08 -2.36
N ASP A 115 7.82 16.03 -2.95
CA ASP A 115 8.96 16.70 -2.33
C ASP A 115 8.54 17.50 -1.10
N ALA A 116 7.42 18.23 -1.17
CA ALA A 116 6.88 18.95 -0.02
C ALA A 116 6.52 18.01 1.15
N ALA A 117 5.97 16.82 0.86
CA ALA A 117 5.70 15.82 1.88
C ALA A 117 6.98 15.23 2.48
N ALA A 118 8.00 14.93 1.66
CA ALA A 118 9.29 14.47 2.13
C ALA A 118 9.99 15.53 3.00
N GLU A 119 9.99 16.78 2.56
CA GLU A 119 10.51 17.95 3.28
C GLU A 119 9.85 18.10 4.65
N TYR A 120 8.53 17.88 4.74
CA TYR A 120 7.79 17.92 6.01
C TYR A 120 8.39 16.94 7.03
N TYR A 121 8.63 15.67 6.63
CA TYR A 121 9.27 14.68 7.51
C TYR A 121 10.72 15.07 7.85
N ARG A 122 11.50 15.55 6.86
CA ARG A 122 12.90 15.99 7.07
C ARG A 122 13.00 17.17 8.04
N ARG A 123 12.09 18.14 7.96
CA ARG A 123 12.10 19.35 8.81
C ARG A 123 11.62 19.02 10.22
N ASN A 124 10.56 18.24 10.33
CA ASN A 124 9.93 17.94 11.62
C ASN A 124 10.75 16.99 12.49
N ARG A 125 11.76 16.29 11.93
CA ARG A 125 12.75 15.55 12.73
C ARG A 125 13.50 16.41 13.75
N ARG A 126 13.54 17.73 13.55
CA ARG A 126 14.14 18.70 14.50
C ARG A 126 13.35 18.79 15.80
N LEU A 127 12.04 18.56 15.77
CA LEU A 127 11.15 18.55 16.92
C LEU A 127 10.82 17.08 17.21
N TYR A 128 11.72 16.40 17.93
CA TYR A 128 11.64 15.00 18.34
C TYR A 128 10.21 14.50 18.55
N GLU A 129 9.80 13.48 17.77
CA GLU A 129 8.60 12.64 17.96
C GLU A 129 7.27 13.38 18.23
N ALA A 130 7.21 14.71 18.16
CA ALA A 130 6.08 15.49 18.69
C ALA A 130 4.80 15.32 17.86
N HIS A 131 4.94 14.98 16.58
CA HIS A 131 3.82 14.83 15.66
C HIS A 131 3.30 13.39 15.55
N THR A 132 4.10 12.38 15.89
CA THR A 132 3.72 10.96 15.75
C THR A 132 3.85 10.15 17.04
N MET A 133 4.55 10.67 18.05
CA MET A 133 4.85 10.03 19.35
C MET A 133 5.35 8.58 19.20
N VAL A 134 6.18 8.32 18.17
CA VAL A 134 6.76 6.99 17.91
C VAL A 134 8.22 6.97 18.35
N PRO A 135 8.58 6.16 19.36
CA PRO A 135 9.97 5.99 19.80
C PRO A 135 10.91 5.59 18.64
N TRP A 136 12.10 6.19 18.65
CA TRP A 136 13.19 5.89 17.71
C TRP A 136 12.89 6.26 16.25
N PHE A 137 11.89 7.12 16.01
CA PHE A 137 11.52 7.56 14.67
C PHE A 137 12.72 8.20 13.93
N ASN A 138 13.50 9.04 14.60
CA ASN A 138 14.67 9.67 14.00
C ASN A 138 15.73 8.64 13.54
N ALA A 139 15.98 7.60 14.34
CA ALA A 139 16.90 6.53 13.96
C ALA A 139 16.37 5.71 12.77
N LEU A 140 15.05 5.53 12.65
CA LEU A 140 14.44 4.90 11.48
C LEU A 140 14.63 5.76 10.22
N VAL A 141 14.42 7.07 10.31
CA VAL A 141 14.64 8.01 9.20
C VAL A 141 16.10 7.98 8.73
N GLU A 142 17.06 8.04 9.65
CA GLU A 142 18.50 7.98 9.34
C GLU A 142 18.90 6.68 8.64
N ARG A 143 18.41 5.53 9.13
CA ARG A 143 18.66 4.23 8.47
C ARG A 143 18.05 4.15 7.07
N ASN A 144 16.92 4.79 6.85
CA ASN A 144 16.28 4.80 5.54
C ASN A 144 17.03 5.71 4.56
N ALA A 145 17.49 6.89 4.99
CA ALA A 145 18.28 7.81 4.17
C ALA A 145 19.64 7.24 3.71
N GLN A 146 20.21 6.27 4.44
CA GLN A 146 21.41 5.56 3.99
C GLN A 146 21.15 4.62 2.80
N ARG A 147 19.90 4.24 2.58
CA ARG A 147 19.51 3.15 1.66
C ARG A 147 18.71 3.64 0.46
N PHE A 148 17.97 4.72 0.64
CA PHE A 148 17.33 5.48 -0.42
C PHE A 148 18.14 6.76 -0.56
N ALA A 149 18.73 6.98 -1.73
CA ALA A 149 19.43 8.22 -2.02
C ALA A 149 18.44 9.40 -1.88
N ASP A 150 18.98 10.61 -1.68
CA ASP A 150 18.18 11.80 -1.94
C ASP A 150 17.89 11.82 -3.45
N ASP A 151 16.66 11.43 -3.82
CA ASP A 151 16.12 11.56 -5.18
C ASP A 151 16.09 13.03 -5.64
#